data_AF-A0A2T2Q8Y2-F1
#
_entry.id   AF-A0A2T2Q8Y2-F1
#
_cell.length_a   1.000
_cell.length_b   1.000
_cell.length_c   1.000
_cell.angle_alpha   90.00
_cell.angle_beta   90.00
_cell.angle_gamma   90.00
#
_symmetry.space_group_name_H-M   'P 1'
#
loop_
_entity.id
_entity.type
_entity.pdbx_description
1 polymer ?
#
loop_
_entity_poly.entity_id
_entity_poly.type
_entity_poly.pdbx_seq_one_letter_code
_entity_poly.pdbx_strand_id
1 'polypeptide(L)'
;MSLLQINLFGGVEVVSASGESVLIPSRKAATLLGYVALSSPRAISRGKLATLLWDGHFSDRARASLRQALLTLRRVLPQYPDVITADRDDIRICPAAISTDVGEFERLLREGDPERLARAAMLYRGDLLDGIGSTSCQFEAWLSAERQRLRTLVMQALGGLLDADKREHMDIAIAVALRILAIDPLQENVHRILMRCYAQQGRRADALRQYDLCRSVLWRDVRAAPEQETEQLQREIRHMFCPSPRSVSLKLPRAKNFDATFTLHVTPASRSLS
;
A
#
# COMPACT_ATOMS: atom_id res chain seq x y z
N MET A 1 -11.50 -30.34 4.60
CA MET A 1 -12.10 -29.22 3.85
C MET A 1 -11.00 -28.57 3.04
N SER A 2 -11.21 -28.35 1.73
CA SER A 2 -10.25 -27.65 0.88
C SER A 2 -10.39 -26.14 1.09
N LEU A 3 -9.31 -25.50 1.54
CA LEU A 3 -9.27 -24.08 1.84
C LEU A 3 -9.14 -23.28 0.52
N LEU A 4 -10.02 -22.30 0.28
CA LEU A 4 -9.84 -21.32 -0.79
C LEU A 4 -9.08 -20.10 -0.29
N GLN A 5 -8.02 -19.72 -0.98
CA GLN A 5 -7.37 -18.44 -0.75
C GLN A 5 -8.06 -17.37 -1.62
N ILE A 6 -8.55 -16.31 -0.99
CA ILE A 6 -9.16 -15.16 -1.66
C ILE A 6 -8.26 -13.96 -1.44
N ASN A 7 -7.57 -13.51 -2.49
CA ASN A 7 -6.77 -12.30 -2.42
C ASN A 7 -7.62 -11.11 -2.84
N LEU A 8 -7.59 -10.07 -2.01
CA LEU A 8 -8.40 -8.87 -2.12
C LEU A 8 -7.54 -7.60 -2.25
N PHE A 9 -6.23 -7.66 -1.97
CA PHE A 9 -5.30 -6.57 -2.26
C PHE A 9 -4.84 -6.62 -3.72
N GLY A 10 -5.15 -5.55 -4.47
CA GLY A 10 -4.85 -5.44 -5.90
C GLY A 10 -5.88 -6.07 -6.83
N GLY A 11 -7.09 -6.35 -6.33
CA GLY A 11 -8.19 -6.94 -7.10
C GLY A 11 -8.80 -8.15 -6.39
N VAL A 12 -9.64 -8.91 -7.09
CA VAL A 12 -10.19 -10.17 -6.57
C VAL A 12 -9.58 -11.33 -7.33
N GLU A 13 -8.74 -12.09 -6.64
CA GLU A 13 -8.18 -13.34 -7.14
C GLU A 13 -8.61 -14.47 -6.20
N VAL A 14 -9.04 -15.59 -6.77
CA VAL A 14 -9.39 -16.79 -5.99
C VAL A 14 -8.46 -17.91 -6.41
N VAL A 15 -7.85 -18.57 -5.44
CA VAL A 15 -6.92 -19.68 -5.64
C VAL A 15 -7.41 -20.89 -4.88
N SER A 16 -7.46 -22.04 -5.56
CA SER A 16 -7.84 -23.32 -5.00
C SER A 16 -6.80 -23.84 -3.99
N ALA A 17 -7.17 -24.87 -3.22
CA ALA A 17 -6.20 -25.58 -2.38
C ALA A 17 -5.07 -26.26 -3.19
N SER A 18 -5.29 -26.52 -4.49
CA SER A 18 -4.28 -27.04 -5.42
C SER A 18 -3.36 -25.96 -6.02
N GLY A 19 -3.59 -24.67 -5.71
CA GLY A 19 -2.84 -23.55 -6.28
C GLY A 19 -3.34 -23.07 -7.64
N GLU A 20 -4.46 -23.61 -8.14
CA GLU A 20 -5.07 -23.21 -9.41
C GLU A 20 -5.92 -21.95 -9.25
N SER A 21 -5.82 -21.03 -10.21
CA SER A 21 -6.67 -19.84 -10.23
C SER A 21 -8.10 -20.20 -10.60
N VAL A 22 -9.06 -19.73 -9.81
CA VAL A 22 -10.49 -19.87 -10.06
C VAL A 22 -11.02 -18.55 -10.62
N LEU A 23 -11.35 -18.55 -11.91
CA LEU A 23 -11.87 -17.37 -12.59
C LEU A 23 -13.31 -17.07 -12.12
N ILE A 24 -13.54 -15.85 -11.64
CA ILE A 24 -14.88 -15.32 -11.35
C ILE A 24 -15.33 -14.45 -12.53
N PRO A 25 -16.17 -14.96 -13.46
CA PRO A 25 -16.42 -14.32 -14.76
C PRO A 25 -17.35 -13.10 -14.69
N SER A 26 -17.78 -12.70 -13.49
CA SER A 26 -18.71 -11.60 -13.29
C SER A 26 -18.18 -10.65 -12.24
N ARG A 27 -18.03 -9.37 -12.62
CA ARG A 27 -17.68 -8.30 -11.67
C ARG A 27 -18.64 -8.28 -10.48
N LYS A 28 -19.95 -8.43 -10.71
CA LYS A 28 -20.97 -8.52 -9.64
C LYS A 28 -20.75 -9.70 -8.69
N ALA A 29 -20.33 -10.84 -9.21
CA ALA A 29 -20.00 -12.02 -8.40
C ALA A 29 -18.71 -11.79 -7.59
N ALA A 30 -17.69 -11.18 -8.20
CA ALA A 30 -16.44 -10.83 -7.52
C ALA A 30 -16.67 -9.78 -6.40
N THR A 31 -17.49 -8.75 -6.65
CA THR A 31 -17.90 -7.76 -5.64
C THR A 31 -18.60 -8.42 -4.46
N LEU A 32 -19.56 -9.31 -4.76
CA LEU A 32 -20.29 -10.06 -3.73
C LEU A 32 -19.33 -10.93 -2.91
N LEU A 33 -18.46 -11.69 -3.57
CA LEU A 33 -17.50 -12.57 -2.91
C LEU A 33 -16.56 -11.77 -2.00
N GLY A 34 -15.95 -10.70 -2.52
CA GLY A 34 -15.04 -9.85 -1.77
C GLY A 34 -15.70 -9.24 -0.53
N TYR A 35 -16.90 -8.66 -0.69
CA TYR A 35 -17.61 -8.05 0.43
C TYR A 35 -17.98 -9.06 1.52
N VAL A 36 -18.52 -10.23 1.14
CA VAL A 36 -18.91 -11.26 2.13
C VAL A 36 -17.68 -11.90 2.76
N ALA A 37 -16.56 -12.03 2.04
CA ALA A 37 -15.31 -12.57 2.58
C ALA A 37 -14.74 -11.67 3.66
N LEU A 38 -14.77 -10.35 3.45
CA LEU A 38 -14.36 -9.35 4.44
C LEU A 38 -15.32 -9.28 5.64
N SER A 39 -16.59 -9.63 5.44
CA SER A 39 -17.60 -9.63 6.49
C SER A 39 -17.61 -10.92 7.32
N SER A 40 -16.86 -11.94 6.93
CA SER A 40 -16.77 -13.23 7.64
C SER A 40 -16.30 -13.02 9.10
N PRO A 41 -16.90 -13.67 10.11
CA PRO A 41 -17.90 -14.76 10.05
C PRO A 41 -19.36 -14.31 10.04
N ARG A 42 -19.64 -13.02 9.87
CA ARG A 42 -20.99 -12.44 10.04
C ARG A 42 -21.93 -12.87 8.92
N ALA A 43 -23.15 -13.29 9.29
CA ALA A 43 -24.26 -13.46 8.37
C ALA A 43 -24.87 -12.10 7.98
N ILE A 44 -25.16 -11.91 6.69
CA ILE A 44 -25.69 -10.66 6.14
C ILE A 44 -27.00 -10.95 5.44
N SER A 45 -28.04 -10.18 5.77
CA SER A 45 -29.33 -10.34 5.12
C SER A 45 -29.26 -10.03 3.63
N ARG A 46 -29.96 -10.84 2.84
CA ARG A 46 -30.04 -10.72 1.38
C ARG A 46 -30.57 -9.35 0.96
N GLY A 47 -31.54 -8.83 1.71
CA GLY A 47 -32.10 -7.49 1.48
C GLY A 47 -31.05 -6.40 1.67
N LYS A 48 -30.31 -6.45 2.80
CA LYS A 48 -29.24 -5.47 3.07
C LYS A 48 -28.13 -5.56 2.02
N LEU A 49 -27.72 -6.76 1.65
CA LEU A 49 -26.66 -6.97 0.67
C LEU A 49 -27.05 -6.51 -0.73
N ALA A 50 -28.31 -6.77 -1.14
CA ALA A 50 -28.81 -6.29 -2.42
C ALA A 50 -28.85 -4.75 -2.48
N THR A 51 -29.34 -4.11 -1.43
CA THR A 51 -29.39 -2.64 -1.31
C THR A 51 -27.99 -2.04 -1.32
N LEU A 52 -27.06 -2.64 -0.57
CA LEU A 52 -25.69 -2.17 -0.45
C LEU A 52 -24.90 -2.30 -1.76
N LEU A 53 -25.03 -3.40 -2.50
CA LEU A 53 -24.17 -3.67 -3.65
C LEU A 53 -24.71 -3.09 -4.97
N TRP A 54 -26.03 -2.87 -5.10
CA TRP A 54 -26.65 -2.50 -6.38
C TRP A 54 -27.63 -1.32 -6.30
N ASP A 55 -27.55 -0.48 -5.26
CA ASP A 55 -28.41 0.69 -5.04
C ASP A 55 -29.87 0.43 -5.42
N GLY A 56 -30.57 -0.20 -4.51
CA GLY A 56 -31.96 -0.53 -4.69
C GLY A 56 -32.60 -0.79 -3.34
N HIS A 57 -33.14 0.25 -2.72
CA HIS A 57 -34.06 0.06 -1.62
C HIS A 57 -35.24 -0.76 -2.15
N PHE A 58 -35.23 -2.06 -1.87
CA PHE A 58 -36.28 -3.03 -2.21
C PHE A 58 -36.59 -3.25 -3.71
N SER A 59 -35.69 -2.86 -4.64
CA SER A 59 -35.95 -3.08 -6.06
C SER A 59 -35.76 -4.56 -6.46
N ASP A 60 -36.68 -5.08 -7.27
CA ASP A 60 -36.58 -6.46 -7.79
C ASP A 60 -35.32 -6.67 -8.63
N ARG A 61 -34.79 -5.61 -9.24
CA ARG A 61 -33.54 -5.61 -10.00
C ARG A 61 -32.31 -5.86 -9.12
N ALA A 62 -32.26 -5.28 -7.91
CA ALA A 62 -31.17 -5.53 -6.97
C ALA A 62 -31.20 -6.98 -6.46
N ARG A 63 -32.39 -7.50 -6.11
CA ARG A 63 -32.57 -8.91 -5.73
C ARG A 63 -32.21 -9.87 -6.87
N ALA A 64 -32.60 -9.54 -8.10
CA ALA A 64 -32.24 -10.33 -9.29
C ALA A 64 -30.73 -10.35 -9.52
N SER A 65 -30.05 -9.20 -9.37
CA SER A 65 -28.58 -9.12 -9.46
C SER A 65 -27.90 -9.99 -8.40
N LEU A 66 -28.39 -9.96 -7.15
CA LEU A 66 -27.90 -10.82 -6.07
C LEU A 66 -28.06 -12.30 -6.39
N ARG A 67 -29.26 -12.72 -6.84
CA ARG A 67 -29.52 -14.11 -7.23
C ARG A 67 -28.58 -14.57 -8.35
N GLN A 68 -28.37 -13.73 -9.37
CA GLN A 68 -27.48 -14.06 -10.48
C GLN A 68 -26.02 -14.16 -10.06
N ALA A 69 -25.56 -13.25 -9.18
CA ALA A 69 -24.21 -13.29 -8.63
C ALA A 69 -23.98 -14.56 -7.81
N LEU A 70 -24.91 -14.93 -6.91
CA LEU A 70 -24.84 -16.18 -6.15
C LEU A 70 -24.85 -17.42 -7.04
N LEU A 71 -25.72 -17.45 -8.07
CA LEU A 71 -25.76 -18.56 -9.03
C LEU A 71 -24.42 -18.71 -9.76
N THR A 72 -23.81 -17.58 -10.14
CA THR A 72 -22.49 -17.57 -10.78
C THR A 72 -21.43 -18.14 -9.85
N LEU A 73 -21.38 -17.69 -8.58
CA LEU A 73 -20.43 -18.20 -7.59
C LEU A 73 -20.62 -19.70 -7.34
N ARG A 74 -21.86 -20.19 -7.22
CA ARG A 74 -22.15 -21.62 -7.05
C ARG A 74 -21.69 -22.48 -8.24
N ARG A 75 -21.72 -21.93 -9.46
CA ARG A 75 -21.28 -22.64 -10.67
C ARG A 75 -19.76 -22.72 -10.80
N VAL A 76 -19.04 -21.70 -10.35
CA VAL A 76 -17.57 -21.64 -10.45
C VAL A 76 -16.86 -22.24 -9.23
N LEU A 77 -17.57 -22.42 -8.11
CA LEU A 77 -17.08 -23.06 -6.89
C LEU A 77 -17.77 -24.41 -6.58
N PRO A 78 -18.00 -25.32 -7.55
CA PRO A 78 -18.76 -26.54 -7.31
C PRO A 78 -18.05 -27.51 -6.37
N GLN A 79 -16.71 -27.47 -6.34
CA GLN A 79 -15.87 -28.26 -5.43
C GLN A 79 -15.80 -27.67 -4.01
N TYR A 80 -16.42 -26.52 -3.79
CA TYR A 80 -16.38 -25.78 -2.53
C TYR A 80 -17.79 -25.40 -2.05
N PRO A 81 -18.70 -26.38 -1.89
CA PRO A 81 -20.11 -26.12 -1.57
C PRO A 81 -20.28 -25.41 -0.22
N ASP A 82 -19.35 -25.62 0.70
CA ASP A 82 -19.40 -25.06 2.06
C ASP A 82 -18.92 -23.59 2.12
N VAL A 83 -18.29 -23.06 1.06
CA VAL A 83 -17.69 -21.72 1.10
C VAL A 83 -18.76 -20.65 1.27
N ILE A 84 -19.86 -20.72 0.51
CA ILE A 84 -20.96 -19.75 0.61
C ILE A 84 -22.25 -20.48 1.00
N THR A 85 -22.69 -20.26 2.24
CA THR A 85 -24.04 -20.64 2.64
C THR A 85 -24.97 -19.46 2.35
N ALA A 86 -26.03 -19.72 1.59
CA ALA A 86 -27.09 -18.73 1.37
C ALA A 86 -28.43 -19.41 1.57
N ASP A 87 -29.12 -19.03 2.64
CA ASP A 87 -30.48 -19.48 2.96
C ASP A 87 -31.52 -18.46 2.44
N ARG A 88 -32.74 -18.52 2.98
CA ARG A 88 -33.85 -17.65 2.57
C ARG A 88 -33.60 -16.19 2.92
N ASP A 89 -32.92 -15.91 4.02
CA ASP A 89 -32.85 -14.58 4.61
C ASP A 89 -31.42 -14.03 4.61
N ASP A 90 -30.42 -14.90 4.78
CA ASP A 90 -29.03 -14.54 5.00
C ASP A 90 -28.05 -15.20 4.03
N ILE A 91 -26.90 -14.55 3.87
CA ILE A 91 -25.74 -15.02 3.15
C ILE A 91 -24.54 -14.92 4.09
N ARG A 92 -23.76 -16.00 4.16
CA ARG A 92 -22.52 -16.07 4.95
C ARG A 92 -21.46 -16.85 4.21
N ILE A 93 -20.20 -16.54 4.51
CA ILE A 93 -19.06 -17.37 4.13
C ILE A 93 -18.64 -18.23 5.33
N CYS A 94 -18.29 -19.50 5.08
CA CYS A 94 -17.73 -20.37 6.11
C CYS A 94 -16.26 -19.97 6.37
N PRO A 95 -15.90 -19.49 7.57
CA PRO A 95 -14.54 -19.03 7.86
C PRO A 95 -13.50 -20.15 7.74
N ALA A 96 -13.89 -21.39 8.04
CA ALA A 96 -13.00 -22.56 7.94
C ALA A 96 -12.76 -23.00 6.49
N ALA A 97 -13.56 -22.52 5.54
CA ALA A 97 -13.46 -22.89 4.13
C ALA A 97 -12.66 -21.89 3.29
N ILE A 98 -12.31 -20.72 3.86
CA ILE A 98 -11.55 -19.69 3.16
C ILE A 98 -10.42 -19.11 4.01
N SER A 99 -9.43 -18.55 3.35
CA SER A 99 -8.46 -17.61 3.92
C SER A 99 -8.42 -16.36 3.04
N THR A 100 -8.19 -15.19 3.64
CA THR A 100 -8.05 -13.93 2.91
C THR A 100 -6.70 -13.30 3.20
N ASP A 101 -6.10 -12.68 2.19
CA ASP A 101 -4.88 -11.87 2.38
C ASP A 101 -5.11 -10.68 3.34
N VAL A 102 -6.30 -10.09 3.34
CA VAL A 102 -6.68 -9.03 4.29
C VAL A 102 -6.78 -9.56 5.72
N GLY A 103 -7.43 -10.71 5.93
CA GLY A 103 -7.56 -11.32 7.25
C GLY A 103 -6.20 -11.75 7.81
N GLU A 104 -5.34 -12.30 6.95
CA GLU A 104 -3.96 -12.65 7.29
C GLU A 104 -3.12 -11.40 7.60
N PHE A 105 -3.25 -10.35 6.79
CA PHE A 105 -2.63 -9.05 7.04
C PHE A 105 -3.00 -8.49 8.42
N GLU A 106 -4.28 -8.43 8.75
CA GLU A 106 -4.75 -7.94 10.06
C GLU A 106 -4.32 -8.84 11.22
N ARG A 107 -4.20 -10.14 11.01
CA ARG A 107 -3.69 -11.07 12.02
C ARG A 107 -2.21 -10.81 12.30
N LEU A 108 -1.39 -10.70 11.26
CA LEU A 108 0.04 -10.45 11.37
C LEU A 108 0.34 -9.10 12.02
N LEU A 109 -0.43 -8.06 11.71
CA LEU A 109 -0.30 -6.75 12.37
C LEU A 109 -0.57 -6.79 13.87
N ARG A 110 -1.56 -7.58 14.31
CA ARG A 110 -1.88 -7.73 15.74
C ARG A 110 -0.78 -8.45 16.52
N GLU A 111 -0.03 -9.32 15.86
CA GLU A 111 1.08 -10.07 16.48
C GLU A 111 2.35 -9.21 16.60
N GLY A 112 2.54 -8.22 15.71
CA GLY A 112 3.31 -7.00 15.98
C GLY A 112 4.85 -7.10 15.98
N ASP A 113 5.46 -8.28 15.88
CA ASP A 113 6.91 -8.36 15.74
C ASP A 113 7.37 -7.98 14.31
N PRO A 114 8.63 -7.52 14.14
CA PRO A 114 9.12 -7.02 12.85
C PRO A 114 9.00 -8.01 11.68
N GLU A 115 9.20 -9.32 11.91
CA GLU A 115 9.11 -10.32 10.85
C GLU A 115 7.66 -10.50 10.39
N ARG A 116 6.71 -10.44 11.33
CA ARG A 116 5.28 -10.48 11.02
C ARG A 116 4.81 -9.20 10.33
N LEU A 117 5.29 -8.04 10.77
CA LEU A 117 5.02 -6.76 10.08
C LEU A 117 5.55 -6.78 8.64
N ALA A 118 6.73 -7.38 8.43
CA ALA A 118 7.32 -7.52 7.11
C ALA A 118 6.44 -8.38 6.18
N ARG A 119 6.00 -9.55 6.68
CA ARG A 119 5.06 -10.41 5.96
C ARG A 119 3.73 -9.72 5.69
N ALA A 120 3.19 -8.99 6.66
CA ALA A 120 1.96 -8.22 6.50
C ALA A 120 2.10 -7.20 5.37
N ALA A 121 3.18 -6.39 5.39
CA ALA A 121 3.43 -5.39 4.37
C ALA A 121 3.51 -6.01 2.96
N MET A 122 4.11 -7.20 2.81
CA MET A 122 4.20 -7.90 1.52
C MET A 122 2.85 -8.36 0.96
N LEU A 123 1.85 -8.64 1.80
CA LEU A 123 0.50 -9.00 1.38
C LEU A 123 -0.22 -7.82 0.71
N TYR A 124 0.15 -6.58 1.03
CA TYR A 124 -0.39 -5.39 0.39
C TYR A 124 0.18 -5.23 -1.03
N ARG A 125 -0.53 -5.79 -2.01
CA ARG A 125 -0.17 -5.75 -3.44
C ARG A 125 -0.83 -4.61 -4.21
N GLY A 126 -1.86 -4.00 -3.62
CA GLY A 126 -2.55 -2.84 -4.15
C GLY A 126 -3.80 -2.54 -3.34
N ASP A 127 -4.63 -1.60 -3.81
CA ASP A 127 -5.84 -1.24 -3.10
C ASP A 127 -6.83 -2.41 -2.99
N LEU A 128 -7.61 -2.36 -1.91
CA LEU A 128 -8.66 -3.34 -1.67
C LEU A 128 -9.66 -3.37 -2.84
N LEU A 129 -9.93 -4.56 -3.38
CA LEU A 129 -10.86 -4.76 -4.49
C LEU A 129 -10.57 -3.85 -5.69
N ASP A 130 -9.29 -3.63 -6.04
CA ASP A 130 -8.93 -2.80 -7.19
C ASP A 130 -9.59 -3.30 -8.49
N GLY A 131 -9.93 -2.37 -9.39
CA GLY A 131 -10.66 -2.65 -10.62
C GLY A 131 -12.14 -3.04 -10.46
N ILE A 132 -12.64 -3.17 -9.22
CA ILE A 132 -14.07 -3.27 -8.93
C ILE A 132 -14.65 -1.86 -8.78
N GLY A 133 -15.51 -1.50 -9.73
CA GLY A 133 -16.43 -0.37 -9.58
C GLY A 133 -17.86 -0.87 -9.38
N SER A 134 -18.63 -0.12 -8.60
CA SER A 134 -20.06 -0.34 -8.38
C SER A 134 -20.86 0.88 -8.84
N THR A 135 -22.11 0.64 -9.23
CA THR A 135 -23.10 1.73 -9.39
C THR A 135 -23.71 2.15 -8.06
N SER A 136 -23.34 1.48 -6.95
CA SER A 136 -23.88 1.78 -5.64
C SER A 136 -23.05 2.80 -4.87
N CYS A 137 -23.64 3.96 -4.58
CA CYS A 137 -23.03 4.98 -3.74
C CYS A 137 -22.70 4.46 -2.33
N GLN A 138 -23.54 3.59 -1.77
CA GLN A 138 -23.31 3.01 -0.45
C GLN A 138 -22.11 2.05 -0.46
N PHE A 139 -21.98 1.22 -1.50
CA PHE A 139 -20.80 0.37 -1.65
C PHE A 139 -19.52 1.17 -1.85
N GLU A 140 -19.55 2.20 -2.71
CA GLU A 140 -18.37 3.04 -2.96
C GLU A 140 -17.93 3.80 -1.70
N ALA A 141 -18.88 4.32 -0.92
CA ALA A 141 -18.57 4.95 0.37
C ALA A 141 -17.93 3.96 1.35
N TRP A 142 -18.49 2.75 1.46
CA TRP A 142 -17.91 1.69 2.29
C TRP A 142 -16.50 1.29 1.81
N LEU A 143 -16.32 1.08 0.50
CA LEU A 143 -15.05 0.67 -0.08
C LEU A 143 -13.97 1.73 0.12
N SER A 144 -14.32 3.00 -0.05
CA SER A 144 -13.42 4.14 0.20
C SER A 144 -12.96 4.19 1.66
N ALA A 145 -13.90 4.08 2.60
CA ALA A 145 -13.59 4.06 4.03
C ALA A 145 -12.68 2.86 4.39
N GLU A 146 -12.96 1.69 3.82
CA GLU A 146 -12.21 0.48 4.10
C GLU A 146 -10.79 0.53 3.48
N ARG A 147 -10.64 1.05 2.26
CA ARG A 147 -9.33 1.32 1.66
C ARG A 147 -8.51 2.28 2.52
N GLN A 148 -9.12 3.36 3.02
CA GLN A 148 -8.43 4.32 3.88
C GLN A 148 -7.98 3.68 5.20
N ARG A 149 -8.83 2.86 5.82
CA ARG A 149 -8.49 2.10 7.02
C ARG A 149 -7.30 1.17 6.77
N LEU A 150 -7.33 0.38 5.70
CA LEU A 150 -6.26 -0.57 5.36
C LEU A 150 -4.94 0.14 5.02
N ARG A 151 -4.98 1.25 4.28
CA ARG A 151 -3.78 2.08 4.03
C ARG A 151 -3.16 2.59 5.33
N THR A 152 -3.99 3.00 6.29
CA THR A 152 -3.51 3.45 7.62
C THR A 152 -2.78 2.31 8.35
N LEU A 153 -3.31 1.09 8.28
CA LEU A 153 -2.68 -0.09 8.88
C LEU A 153 -1.36 -0.47 8.18
N VAL A 154 -1.28 -0.36 6.85
CA VAL A 154 -0.04 -0.59 6.12
C VAL A 154 1.02 0.44 6.54
N MET A 155 0.63 1.71 6.69
CA MET A 155 1.53 2.76 7.16
C MET A 155 2.08 2.47 8.56
N GLN A 156 1.26 1.92 9.46
CA GLN A 156 1.73 1.46 10.78
C GLN A 156 2.75 0.33 10.65
N ALA A 157 2.50 -0.63 9.76
CA ALA A 157 3.44 -1.73 9.48
C ALA A 157 4.79 -1.19 9.00
N LEU A 158 4.79 -0.29 8.02
CA LEU A 158 5.99 0.33 7.48
C LEU A 158 6.75 1.14 8.53
N GLY A 159 6.04 1.84 9.41
CA GLY A 159 6.62 2.52 10.58
C GLY A 159 7.36 1.55 11.49
N GLY A 160 6.72 0.43 11.87
CA GLY A 160 7.36 -0.59 12.70
C GLY A 160 8.57 -1.25 12.05
N LEU A 161 8.60 -1.37 10.71
CA LEU A 161 9.77 -1.85 9.97
C LEU A 161 10.95 -0.88 10.02
N LEU A 162 10.69 0.43 10.00
CA LEU A 162 11.72 1.46 10.18
C LEU A 162 12.31 1.43 11.60
N ASP A 163 11.48 1.21 12.61
CA ASP A 163 11.91 1.18 14.02
C ASP A 163 12.77 -0.05 14.34
N ALA A 164 12.58 -1.14 13.60
CA ALA A 164 13.36 -2.37 13.77
C ALA A 164 14.82 -2.27 13.25
N ASP A 165 15.16 -1.19 12.51
CA ASP A 165 16.50 -0.84 12.02
C ASP A 165 17.31 -2.01 11.40
N LYS A 166 16.62 -2.88 10.66
CA LYS A 166 17.26 -3.93 9.87
C LYS A 166 17.20 -3.61 8.38
N ARG A 167 18.28 -3.92 7.66
CA ARG A 167 18.36 -3.72 6.21
C ARG A 167 17.26 -4.47 5.44
N GLU A 168 16.98 -5.72 5.81
CA GLU A 168 15.93 -6.54 5.19
C GLU A 168 14.53 -5.92 5.33
N HIS A 169 14.22 -5.36 6.51
CA HIS A 169 12.96 -4.67 6.76
C HIS A 169 12.84 -3.38 5.96
N MET A 170 13.93 -2.62 5.82
CA MET A 170 13.97 -1.42 4.99
C MET A 170 13.73 -1.74 3.51
N ASP A 171 14.32 -2.83 2.99
CA ASP A 171 14.12 -3.22 1.59
C ASP A 171 12.66 -3.61 1.31
N ILE A 172 12.01 -4.30 2.26
CA ILE A 172 10.58 -4.59 2.21
C ILE A 172 9.75 -3.31 2.28
N ALA A 173 10.09 -2.40 3.20
CA ALA A 173 9.38 -1.14 3.35
C ALA A 173 9.48 -0.28 2.08
N ILE A 174 10.65 -0.24 1.43
CA ILE A 174 10.85 0.44 0.14
C ILE A 174 9.96 -0.18 -0.93
N ALA A 175 9.97 -1.52 -1.08
CA ALA A 175 9.19 -2.20 -2.11
C ALA A 175 7.69 -1.93 -1.98
N VAL A 176 7.16 -1.95 -0.75
CA VAL A 176 5.74 -1.70 -0.48
C VAL A 176 5.40 -0.22 -0.64
N ALA A 177 6.23 0.70 -0.14
CA ALA A 177 6.03 2.13 -0.30
C ALA A 177 6.00 2.57 -1.78
N LEU A 178 6.87 2.00 -2.62
CA LEU A 178 6.86 2.24 -4.07
C LEU A 178 5.55 1.76 -4.73
N ARG A 179 4.97 0.63 -4.29
CA ARG A 179 3.67 0.17 -4.79
C ARG A 179 2.54 1.13 -4.41
N ILE A 180 2.55 1.65 -3.18
CA ILE A 180 1.54 2.63 -2.74
C ILE A 180 1.65 3.90 -3.60
N LEU A 181 2.86 4.41 -3.83
CA LEU A 181 3.06 5.61 -4.66
C LEU A 181 2.74 5.40 -6.14
N ALA A 182 2.79 4.17 -6.64
CA ALA A 182 2.33 3.86 -7.99
C ALA A 182 0.81 3.98 -8.13
N ILE A 183 0.06 3.77 -7.04
CA ILE A 183 -1.41 3.90 -6.99
C ILE A 183 -1.80 5.34 -6.73
N ASP A 184 -1.20 5.95 -5.70
CA ASP A 184 -1.45 7.32 -5.30
C ASP A 184 -0.13 8.07 -5.06
N PRO A 185 0.38 8.78 -6.08
CA PRO A 185 1.58 9.58 -5.98
C PRO A 185 1.49 10.77 -5.00
N LEU A 186 0.28 11.12 -4.51
CA LEU A 186 0.09 12.26 -3.62
C LEU A 186 0.27 11.91 -2.14
N GLN A 187 0.57 10.65 -1.82
CA GLN A 187 0.78 10.18 -0.45
C GLN A 187 2.12 10.66 0.11
N GLU A 188 2.16 11.91 0.57
CA GLU A 188 3.38 12.56 1.07
C GLU A 188 4.02 11.83 2.26
N ASN A 189 3.20 11.25 3.14
CA ASN A 189 3.66 10.39 4.23
C ASN A 189 4.46 9.16 3.74
N VAL A 190 4.09 8.56 2.61
CA VAL A 190 4.80 7.42 1.99
C VAL A 190 6.12 7.89 1.38
N HIS A 191 6.15 9.08 0.78
CA HIS A 191 7.41 9.71 0.35
C HIS A 191 8.37 9.88 1.53
N ARG A 192 7.90 10.33 2.70
CA ARG A 192 8.71 10.44 3.92
C ARG A 192 9.28 9.09 4.38
N ILE A 193 8.51 8.01 4.31
CA ILE A 193 9.00 6.65 4.63
C ILE A 193 10.16 6.25 3.73
N LEU A 194 10.04 6.45 2.41
CA LEU A 194 11.12 6.16 1.46
C LEU A 194 12.37 7.00 1.74
N MET A 195 12.19 8.30 2.03
CA MET A 195 13.30 9.18 2.41
C MET A 195 14.04 8.64 3.64
N ARG A 196 13.31 8.18 4.68
CA ARG A 196 13.91 7.60 5.90
C ARG A 196 14.63 6.28 5.61
N CYS A 197 14.02 5.37 4.87
CA CYS A 197 14.65 4.11 4.46
C CYS A 197 15.98 4.38 3.72
N TYR A 198 15.97 5.27 2.72
CA TYR A 198 17.19 5.61 1.99
C TYR A 198 18.24 6.28 2.89
N ALA A 199 17.83 7.16 3.80
CA ALA A 199 18.75 7.81 4.72
C ALA A 199 19.42 6.80 5.69
N GLN A 200 18.66 5.89 6.30
CA GLN A 200 19.15 4.83 7.18
C GLN A 200 20.10 3.86 6.46
N GLN A 201 19.86 3.59 5.17
CA GLN A 201 20.78 2.82 4.32
C GLN A 201 22.03 3.61 3.85
N GLY A 202 22.21 4.88 4.26
CA GLY A 202 23.31 5.73 3.81
C GLY A 202 23.16 6.27 2.38
N ARG A 203 22.00 6.05 1.73
CA ARG A 203 21.69 6.44 0.35
C ARG A 203 21.12 7.85 0.27
N ARG A 204 21.88 8.84 0.76
CA ARG A 204 21.45 10.25 0.83
C ARG A 204 20.94 10.81 -0.50
N ALA A 205 21.63 10.55 -1.60
CA ALA A 205 21.26 11.09 -2.91
C ALA A 205 19.86 10.61 -3.34
N ASP A 206 19.54 9.35 -3.05
CA ASP A 206 18.23 8.77 -3.36
C ASP A 206 17.14 9.37 -2.44
N ALA A 207 17.44 9.59 -1.16
CA ALA A 207 16.51 10.25 -0.25
C ALA A 207 16.16 11.68 -0.69
N LEU A 208 17.15 12.47 -1.11
CA LEU A 208 16.91 13.83 -1.61
C LEU A 208 16.19 13.84 -2.97
N ARG A 209 16.49 12.88 -3.85
CA ARG A 209 15.75 12.70 -5.10
C ARG A 209 14.28 12.36 -4.84
N GLN A 210 14.00 11.56 -3.81
CA GLN A 210 12.62 11.23 -3.42
C GLN A 210 11.84 12.45 -2.92
N TYR A 211 12.48 13.37 -2.18
CA TYR A 211 11.89 14.66 -1.81
C TYR A 211 11.56 15.50 -3.05
N ASP A 212 12.50 15.61 -3.99
CA ASP A 212 12.27 16.37 -5.21
C ASP A 212 11.10 15.80 -6.05
N LEU A 213 10.99 14.46 -6.10
CA LEU A 213 9.84 13.79 -6.70
C LEU A 213 8.54 14.16 -5.99
N CYS A 214 8.48 14.04 -4.67
CA CYS A 214 7.31 14.41 -3.86
C CYS A 214 6.85 15.84 -4.16
N ARG A 215 7.79 16.80 -4.08
CA ARG A 215 7.54 18.21 -4.36
C ARG A 215 7.03 18.44 -5.78
N SER A 216 7.61 17.75 -6.76
CA SER A 216 7.20 17.89 -8.16
C SER A 216 5.77 17.41 -8.42
N VAL A 217 5.37 16.28 -7.81
CA VAL A 217 4.04 15.69 -7.96
C VAL A 217 2.99 16.56 -7.29
N LEU A 218 3.22 16.97 -6.03
CA LEU A 218 2.30 17.87 -5.29
C LEU A 218 2.09 19.19 -6.03
N TRP A 219 3.17 19.78 -6.56
CA TRP A 219 3.06 21.03 -7.29
C TRP A 219 2.34 20.87 -8.64
N ARG A 220 2.57 19.75 -9.34
CA ARG A 220 1.95 19.49 -10.65
C ARG A 220 0.45 19.25 -10.52
N ASP A 221 0.03 18.42 -9.57
CA ASP A 221 -1.32 17.85 -9.55
C ASP A 221 -2.27 18.61 -8.62
N VAL A 222 -1.78 19.16 -7.51
CA VAL A 222 -2.62 19.87 -6.51
C VAL A 222 -2.15 21.29 -6.21
N ARG A 223 -1.07 21.77 -6.85
CA ARG A 223 -0.50 23.12 -6.66
C ARG A 223 -0.14 23.43 -5.20
N ALA A 224 0.23 22.41 -4.45
CA ALA A 224 0.62 22.53 -3.04
C ALA A 224 2.14 22.43 -2.89
N ALA A 225 2.66 23.08 -1.85
CA ALA A 225 4.01 22.83 -1.34
C ALA A 225 3.99 21.60 -0.42
N PRO A 226 5.14 20.90 -0.23
CA PRO A 226 5.25 19.84 0.77
C PRO A 226 4.90 20.33 2.18
N GLU A 227 4.36 19.43 2.99
CA GLU A 227 4.14 19.61 4.42
C GLU A 227 5.44 19.94 5.18
N GLN A 228 5.31 20.64 6.30
CA GLN A 228 6.44 21.10 7.12
C GLN A 228 7.33 19.94 7.57
N GLU A 229 6.72 18.80 7.90
CA GLU A 229 7.39 17.57 8.32
C GLU A 229 8.31 17.02 7.21
N THR A 230 7.92 17.15 5.94
CA THR A 230 8.72 16.70 4.80
C THR A 230 9.88 17.63 4.54
N GLU A 231 9.66 18.95 4.63
CA GLU A 231 10.73 19.94 4.53
C GLU A 231 11.74 19.81 5.67
N GLN A 232 11.28 19.53 6.89
CA GLN A 232 12.16 19.27 8.02
C GLN A 232 13.00 18.01 7.79
N LEU A 233 12.39 16.90 7.39
CA LEU A 233 13.12 15.66 7.11
C LEU A 233 14.19 15.86 6.03
N GLN A 234 13.88 16.63 4.98
CA GLN A 234 14.85 16.99 3.95
C GLN A 234 16.06 17.74 4.51
N ARG A 235 15.82 18.72 5.41
CA ARG A 235 16.89 19.48 6.05
C ARG A 235 17.74 18.57 6.95
N GLU A 236 17.10 17.73 7.75
CA GLU A 236 17.79 16.75 8.61
C GLU A 236 18.71 15.84 7.81
N ILE A 237 18.22 15.25 6.72
CA ILE A 237 19.03 14.40 5.82
C ILE A 237 20.20 15.19 5.22
N ARG A 238 20.00 16.47 4.90
CA ARG A 238 21.08 17.35 4.42
C ARG A 238 22.16 17.61 5.48
N HIS A 239 21.81 17.65 6.75
CA HIS A 239 22.77 17.87 7.84
C HIS A 239 23.42 16.57 8.31
N MET A 240 22.72 15.44 8.28
CA MET A 240 23.19 14.13 8.77
C MET A 240 24.45 13.62 8.07
N PHE A 241 24.65 14.00 6.79
CA PHE A 241 25.87 13.69 6.03
C PHE A 241 26.62 14.95 5.59
N CYS A 242 26.52 16.05 6.33
CA CYS A 242 27.50 17.11 6.18
C CYS A 242 28.82 16.55 6.74
N PRO A 243 29.86 16.27 5.93
CA PRO A 243 31.17 16.09 6.53
C PRO A 243 31.43 17.38 7.31
N SER A 244 31.84 17.28 8.58
CA SER A 244 32.50 18.45 9.17
C SER A 244 33.58 18.89 8.18
N PRO A 245 33.85 20.19 8.01
CA PRO A 245 34.99 20.63 7.21
C PRO A 245 36.24 20.06 7.89
N ARG A 246 36.61 18.82 7.54
CA ARG A 246 37.91 18.25 7.80
C ARG A 246 38.81 19.08 6.90
N SER A 247 39.46 20.06 7.50
CA SER A 247 40.67 20.68 6.97
C SER A 247 41.70 19.56 6.83
N VAL A 248 41.62 18.79 5.74
CA VAL A 248 42.69 17.89 5.36
C VAL A 248 43.80 18.80 4.86
N SER A 249 44.72 19.17 5.74
CA SER A 249 46.02 19.67 5.34
C SER A 249 46.75 18.55 4.61
N LEU A 250 46.56 18.49 3.30
CA LEU A 250 47.43 17.73 2.41
C LEU A 250 48.81 18.39 2.46
N LYS A 251 49.70 17.89 3.33
CA LYS A 251 51.13 18.14 3.18
C LYS A 251 51.57 17.39 1.92
N LEU A 252 51.53 18.07 0.79
CA LEU A 252 52.22 17.64 -0.41
C LEU A 252 53.69 17.38 -0.02
N PRO A 253 54.25 16.19 -0.28
CA PRO A 253 55.68 15.99 -0.08
C PRO A 253 56.42 17.02 -0.92
N ARG A 254 57.36 17.74 -0.29
CA ARG A 254 58.26 18.67 -1.00
C ARG A 254 58.95 17.88 -2.11
N ALA A 255 58.48 18.04 -3.34
CA ALA A 255 59.30 17.78 -4.50
C ALA A 255 60.50 18.71 -4.38
N LYS A 256 61.70 18.14 -4.28
CA LYS A 256 62.93 18.91 -4.45
C LYS A 256 62.82 19.59 -5.82
N ASN A 257 62.81 20.92 -5.80
CA ASN A 257 62.77 21.83 -6.96
C ASN A 257 61.36 22.12 -7.49
N PHE A 258 60.60 22.97 -6.80
CA PHE A 258 59.79 24.03 -7.43
C PHE A 258 59.22 24.96 -6.34
N ASP A 259 59.80 26.15 -6.17
CA ASP A 259 59.19 27.22 -5.38
C ASP A 259 58.11 27.90 -6.23
N ALA A 260 56.86 27.51 -6.02
CA ALA A 260 55.71 28.27 -6.50
C ALA A 260 54.59 28.17 -5.46
N THR A 261 54.42 29.22 -4.66
CA THR A 261 53.28 29.39 -3.76
C THR A 261 52.05 29.67 -4.61
N PHE A 262 51.16 28.68 -4.76
CA PHE A 262 49.85 28.90 -5.37
C PHE A 262 48.84 29.34 -4.31
N THR A 263 48.44 30.61 -4.37
CA THR A 263 47.31 31.14 -3.60
C THR A 263 46.04 31.00 -4.44
N LEU A 264 45.22 29.98 -4.15
CA LEU A 264 43.89 29.85 -4.77
C LEU A 264 42.89 30.73 -3.99
N HIS A 265 42.56 31.89 -4.56
CA HIS A 265 41.40 32.66 -4.13
C HIS A 265 40.13 32.04 -4.72
N VAL A 266 39.34 31.40 -3.86
CA VAL A 266 37.97 31.00 -4.21
C VAL A 266 37.09 32.25 -4.14
N THR A 267 36.72 32.80 -5.28
CA THR A 267 35.71 33.87 -5.37
C THR A 267 34.30 33.29 -5.20
N PRO A 268 33.43 33.92 -4.39
CA PRO A 268 32.02 33.54 -4.36
C PRO A 268 31.34 33.99 -5.66
N ALA A 269 30.54 33.11 -6.26
CA ALA A 269 29.74 33.42 -7.43
C ALA A 269 28.69 34.51 -7.07
N SER A 270 28.93 35.74 -7.51
CA SER A 270 27.98 36.84 -7.45
C SER A 270 26.98 36.75 -8.59
N ARG A 271 25.69 36.87 -8.23
CA ARG A 271 24.55 37.15 -9.11
C ARG A 271 24.72 38.49 -9.85
N SER A 272 24.38 38.52 -11.14
CA SER A 272 23.69 39.61 -11.86
C SER A 272 23.47 39.17 -13.32
N LEU A 273 22.23 38.94 -13.76
CA LEU A 273 21.40 39.90 -14.52
C LEU A 273 22.05 40.39 -15.83
N SER A 274 21.58 39.82 -16.93
CA SER A 274 21.21 40.49 -18.19
C SER A 274 20.20 39.60 -18.90
#